data_AF-A0A387H5N9-F1
#
_entry.id   AF-A0A387H5N9-F1
#
_cell.length_a   1.000
_cell.length_b   1.000
_cell.length_c   1.000
_cell.angle_alpha   90.00
_cell.angle_beta   90.00
_cell.angle_gamma   90.00
#
_symmetry.space_group_name_H-M   'P 1'
#
loop_
_entity.id
_entity.type
_entity.pdbx_description
1 polymer ?
#
loop_
_entity_poly.entity_id
_entity_poly.type
_entity_poly.pdbx_seq_one_letter_code
_entity_poly.pdbx_strand_id
1 'polypeptide(L)'
;MSFAYELYWDGDVLWLGPMLVAFFAWLFFIVSNAIKVRWRRMLSVVVAPFLGALPVIAFAHLGVTPDRLRFEYRKSDFLKDVGDSAAAHGHPVLINWSWGEIAGGFGGSTLGFDLIYDETDQIASPPTTWSAEFRSRSFDRQPREPGKDYGQGSSLFPSDENISEPTIESKGGHFYLASQLFE
;
A
#
# COMPACT_ATOMS: atom_id res chain seq x y z
N MET A 1 35.48 -9.58 -5.98
CA MET A 1 34.51 -10.66 -5.68
C MET A 1 33.51 -10.29 -4.58
N SER A 2 33.44 -9.05 -4.07
CA SER A 2 32.39 -8.63 -3.11
C SER A 2 31.21 -7.88 -3.76
N PHE A 3 31.41 -7.21 -4.90
CA PHE A 3 30.33 -6.49 -5.60
C PHE A 3 29.19 -7.38 -6.12
N ALA A 4 29.49 -8.65 -6.45
CA ALA A 4 28.49 -9.63 -6.87
C ALA A 4 27.72 -10.24 -5.69
N TYR A 5 28.29 -10.16 -4.48
CA TYR A 5 27.65 -10.65 -3.26
C TYR A 5 26.70 -9.59 -2.70
N GLU A 6 27.07 -8.31 -2.67
CA GLU A 6 26.18 -7.23 -2.22
C GLU A 6 24.95 -7.09 -3.11
N LEU A 7 25.08 -7.24 -4.43
CA LEU A 7 23.93 -7.17 -5.33
C LEU A 7 22.91 -8.28 -5.03
N TYR A 8 23.35 -9.47 -4.60
CA TYR A 8 22.49 -10.64 -4.34
C TYR A 8 21.61 -10.52 -3.09
N TRP A 9 21.93 -9.60 -2.16
CA TRP A 9 21.25 -9.51 -0.85
C TRP A 9 20.08 -8.51 -0.81
N ASP A 10 20.02 -7.56 -1.74
CA ASP A 10 18.83 -6.73 -1.92
C ASP A 10 17.81 -7.49 -2.77
N GLY A 11 16.56 -7.58 -2.31
CA GLY A 11 15.44 -8.31 -2.95
C GLY A 11 15.15 -7.90 -4.41
N ASP A 12 15.85 -6.92 -4.95
CA ASP A 12 15.85 -6.48 -6.33
C ASP A 12 16.33 -7.58 -7.31
N VAL A 13 17.26 -8.47 -6.91
CA VAL A 13 17.79 -9.51 -7.81
C VAL A 13 16.75 -10.56 -8.22
N LEU A 14 15.77 -10.83 -7.36
CA LEU A 14 14.67 -11.75 -7.67
C LEU A 14 13.81 -11.25 -8.83
N TRP A 15 13.69 -9.94 -9.00
CA TRP A 15 12.98 -9.31 -10.12
C TRP A 15 13.87 -9.14 -11.36
N LEU A 16 15.18 -8.99 -11.16
CA LEU A 16 16.15 -8.87 -12.27
C LEU A 16 16.15 -10.11 -13.16
N GLY A 17 16.00 -11.33 -12.60
CA GLY A 17 15.97 -12.56 -13.40
C GLY A 17 14.87 -12.57 -14.46
N PRO A 18 13.59 -12.50 -14.07
CA PRO A 18 12.47 -12.41 -15.01
C PRO A 18 12.56 -11.19 -15.94
N MET A 19 12.99 -10.02 -15.45
CA MET A 19 13.19 -8.84 -16.30
C MET A 19 14.24 -9.05 -17.38
N LEU A 20 15.39 -9.63 -17.03
CA LEU A 20 16.46 -9.92 -17.99
C LEU A 20 15.98 -10.95 -19.02
N VAL A 21 15.32 -12.01 -18.60
CA VAL A 21 14.75 -13.02 -19.52
C VAL A 21 13.75 -12.37 -20.48
N ALA A 22 12.83 -11.54 -19.97
CA ALA A 22 11.86 -10.82 -20.79
C ALA A 22 12.56 -9.84 -21.76
N PHE A 23 13.58 -9.12 -21.30
CA PHE A 23 14.36 -8.18 -22.11
C PHE A 23 15.10 -8.89 -23.25
N PHE A 24 15.81 -9.98 -22.96
CA PHE A 24 16.52 -10.74 -23.98
C PHE A 24 15.57 -11.43 -24.96
N ALA A 25 14.44 -11.95 -24.49
CA ALA A 25 13.40 -12.47 -25.36
C ALA A 25 12.85 -11.39 -26.30
N TRP A 26 12.56 -10.20 -25.76
CA TRP A 26 12.08 -9.05 -26.54
C TRP A 26 13.10 -8.62 -27.59
N LEU A 27 14.38 -8.50 -27.22
CA LEU A 27 15.47 -8.18 -28.14
C LEU A 27 15.60 -9.25 -29.24
N PHE A 28 15.54 -10.53 -28.87
CA PHE A 28 15.59 -11.64 -29.82
C PHE A 28 14.45 -11.57 -30.85
N PHE A 29 13.23 -11.22 -30.43
CA PHE A 29 12.10 -11.03 -31.34
C PHE A 29 12.28 -9.83 -32.26
N ILE A 30 12.85 -8.72 -31.78
CA ILE A 30 13.15 -7.55 -32.63
C ILE A 30 14.19 -7.93 -33.69
N VAL A 31 15.32 -8.50 -33.28
CA VAL A 31 16.41 -8.91 -34.18
C VAL A 31 15.94 -9.95 -35.21
N SER A 32 15.19 -10.97 -34.75
CA SER A 32 14.65 -12.01 -35.63
C SER A 32 13.68 -11.47 -36.68
N ASN A 33 12.87 -10.46 -36.34
CA ASN A 33 11.95 -9.82 -37.30
C ASN A 33 12.67 -8.84 -38.23
N ALA A 34 13.72 -8.16 -37.75
CA ALA A 34 14.57 -7.30 -38.57
C ALA A 34 15.30 -8.09 -39.67
N ILE A 35 15.92 -9.23 -39.31
CA ILE A 35 16.61 -10.12 -40.28
C ILE A 35 15.64 -10.64 -41.35
N LYS A 36 14.39 -10.95 -40.97
CA LYS A 36 13.36 -11.43 -41.90
C LYS A 36 12.67 -10.33 -42.70
N VAL A 37 13.08 -9.06 -42.55
CA VAL A 37 12.50 -7.88 -43.22
C VAL A 37 10.99 -7.77 -42.96
N ARG A 38 10.53 -8.23 -41.78
CA ARG A 38 9.12 -8.24 -41.39
C ARG A 38 8.77 -6.96 -40.64
N TRP A 39 8.91 -5.82 -41.31
CA TRP A 39 8.72 -4.48 -40.74
C TRP A 39 7.41 -4.31 -39.96
N ARG A 40 6.29 -4.87 -40.46
CA ARG A 40 4.99 -4.83 -39.77
C ARG A 40 5.01 -5.51 -38.39
N ARG A 41 5.71 -6.64 -38.27
CA ARG A 41 5.82 -7.36 -37.00
C ARG A 41 6.78 -6.68 -36.05
N MET A 42 7.87 -6.12 -36.56
CA MET A 42 8.82 -5.35 -35.76
C MET A 42 8.14 -4.13 -35.12
N LEU A 43 7.36 -3.38 -35.90
CA LEU A 43 6.61 -2.23 -35.39
C LEU A 43 5.58 -2.65 -34.33
N SER A 44 4.89 -3.78 -34.51
CA SER A 44 3.99 -4.32 -33.49
C SER A 44 4.71 -4.69 -32.19
N VAL A 45 5.87 -5.36 -32.25
CA VAL A 45 6.63 -5.78 -31.05
C VAL A 45 7.19 -4.58 -30.28
N VAL A 46 7.53 -3.50 -31.00
CA VAL A 46 7.99 -2.25 -30.39
C VAL A 46 6.82 -1.46 -29.79
N VAL A 47 5.72 -1.31 -30.52
CA VAL A 47 4.61 -0.43 -30.11
C VAL A 47 3.67 -1.08 -29.08
N ALA A 48 3.50 -2.40 -29.10
CA ALA A 48 2.62 -3.12 -28.18
C ALA A 48 2.89 -2.86 -26.68
N PRO A 49 4.13 -2.88 -26.16
CA PRO A 49 4.36 -2.59 -24.73
C PRO A 49 3.94 -1.18 -24.35
N PHE A 50 4.16 -0.19 -25.22
CA PHE A 50 3.72 1.19 -24.96
C PHE A 50 2.20 1.32 -24.98
N LEU A 51 1.54 0.72 -25.99
CA LEU A 51 0.07 0.70 -26.05
C LEU A 51 -0.55 -0.03 -24.86
N GLY A 52 0.10 -1.08 -24.35
CA GLY A 52 -0.34 -1.80 -23.15
C GLY A 52 -0.14 -0.99 -21.85
N ALA A 53 0.93 -0.18 -21.77
CA ALA A 53 1.21 0.66 -20.61
C ALA A 53 0.32 1.91 -20.56
N LEU A 54 -0.11 2.44 -21.70
CA LEU A 54 -0.89 3.68 -21.77
C LEU A 54 -2.17 3.67 -20.92
N PRO A 55 -3.03 2.63 -20.93
CA PRO A 55 -4.19 2.56 -20.05
C PRO A 55 -3.82 2.62 -18.57
N VAL A 56 -2.77 1.91 -18.17
CA VAL A 56 -2.31 1.87 -16.77
C VAL A 56 -1.84 3.26 -16.32
N ILE A 57 -1.03 3.92 -17.14
CA ILE A 57 -0.55 5.28 -16.89
C ILE A 57 -1.71 6.27 -16.87
N ALA A 58 -2.67 6.15 -17.80
CA ALA A 58 -3.84 7.01 -17.86
C ALA A 58 -4.72 6.85 -16.60
N PHE A 59 -4.98 5.62 -16.16
CA PHE A 59 -5.72 5.37 -14.92
C PHE A 59 -5.00 5.92 -13.69
N ALA A 60 -3.67 5.76 -13.61
CA ALA A 60 -2.87 6.34 -12.54
C ALA A 60 -2.97 7.88 -12.53
N HIS A 61 -2.90 8.54 -13.69
CA HIS A 61 -3.08 10.00 -13.79
C HIS A 61 -4.49 10.47 -13.42
N LEU A 62 -5.51 9.65 -13.65
CA LEU A 62 -6.88 9.91 -13.21
C LEU A 62 -7.08 9.63 -11.70
N GLY A 63 -6.01 9.25 -10.97
CA GLY A 63 -6.06 8.93 -9.56
C GLY A 63 -6.77 7.61 -9.26
N VAL A 64 -6.87 6.72 -10.25
CA VAL A 64 -7.37 5.35 -10.11
C VAL A 64 -6.16 4.47 -9.79
N THR A 65 -5.81 4.42 -8.51
CA THR A 65 -4.78 3.51 -8.00
C THR A 65 -5.40 2.19 -7.57
N PRO A 66 -4.64 1.08 -7.58
CA PRO A 66 -5.10 -0.20 -7.04
C PRO A 66 -5.63 -0.08 -5.60
N ASP A 67 -4.99 0.75 -4.77
CA ASP A 67 -5.43 0.99 -3.40
C ASP A 67 -6.79 1.69 -3.33
N ARG A 68 -7.03 2.67 -4.20
CA ARG A 68 -8.32 3.36 -4.25
C ARG A 68 -9.44 2.42 -4.72
N LEU A 69 -9.15 1.54 -5.68
CA LEU A 69 -10.09 0.51 -6.14
C LEU A 69 -10.38 -0.50 -5.02
N ARG A 70 -9.34 -0.97 -4.32
CA ARG A 70 -9.49 -1.88 -3.17
C ARG A 70 -10.33 -1.24 -2.06
N PHE A 71 -10.11 0.04 -1.77
CA PHE A 71 -10.90 0.81 -0.83
C PHE A 71 -12.36 0.91 -1.24
N GLU A 72 -12.64 1.40 -2.45
CA GLU A 72 -14.03 1.58 -2.89
C GLU A 72 -14.78 0.24 -2.97
N TYR A 73 -14.10 -0.86 -3.31
CA TYR A 73 -14.67 -2.20 -3.33
C TYR A 73 -15.05 -2.71 -1.92
N ARG A 74 -14.21 -2.47 -0.90
CA ARG A 74 -14.45 -2.95 0.49
C ARG A 74 -15.16 -1.94 1.39
N LYS A 75 -15.43 -0.73 0.89
CA LYS A 75 -16.01 0.38 1.66
C LYS A 75 -17.32 0.03 2.37
N SER A 76 -18.18 -0.76 1.73
CA SER A 76 -19.45 -1.19 2.34
C SER A 76 -19.23 -2.04 3.59
N ASP A 77 -18.21 -2.89 3.58
CA ASP A 77 -17.89 -3.76 4.72
C ASP A 77 -17.36 -2.93 5.88
N PHE A 78 -16.48 -1.95 5.60
CA PHE A 78 -15.98 -1.03 6.62
C PHE A 78 -17.08 -0.17 7.23
N LEU A 79 -18.00 0.34 6.41
CA LEU A 79 -19.14 1.12 6.91
C LEU A 79 -20.10 0.27 7.76
N LYS A 80 -20.23 -1.02 7.44
CA LYS A 80 -20.98 -1.95 8.27
C LYS A 80 -20.30 -2.14 9.64
N ASP A 81 -19.00 -2.35 9.66
CA ASP A 81 -18.22 -2.45 10.91
C ASP A 81 -18.33 -1.18 11.76
N VAL A 82 -18.31 0.00 11.13
CA VAL A 82 -18.55 1.29 11.81
C VAL A 82 -19.94 1.33 12.44
N GLY A 83 -20.97 0.88 11.71
CA GLY A 83 -22.35 0.84 12.22
C GLY A 83 -22.52 -0.13 13.40
N ASP A 84 -21.93 -1.32 13.30
CA ASP A 84 -21.93 -2.33 14.37
C ASP A 84 -21.21 -1.78 15.62
N SER A 85 -20.05 -1.14 15.44
CA SER A 85 -19.28 -0.57 16.54
C SER A 85 -20.00 0.61 17.21
N ALA A 86 -20.61 1.49 16.41
CA ALA A 86 -21.45 2.59 16.92
C ALA A 86 -22.62 2.07 17.76
N ALA A 87 -23.26 0.97 17.34
CA ALA A 87 -24.35 0.35 18.08
C ALA A 87 -23.89 -0.29 19.41
N ALA A 88 -22.68 -0.85 19.45
CA ALA A 88 -22.13 -1.52 20.63
C ALA A 88 -21.53 -0.54 21.67
N HIS A 89 -20.83 0.50 21.23
CA HIS A 89 -20.02 1.37 22.09
C HIS A 89 -20.43 2.85 22.04
N GLY A 90 -21.37 3.22 21.17
CA GLY A 90 -21.74 4.60 20.94
C GLY A 90 -20.70 5.38 20.12
N HIS A 91 -20.97 6.67 19.96
CA HIS A 91 -20.09 7.62 19.28
C HIS A 91 -19.15 8.33 20.27
N PRO A 92 -17.98 8.83 19.84
CA PRO A 92 -17.45 8.74 18.47
C PRO A 92 -16.78 7.39 18.17
N VAL A 93 -16.82 6.96 16.90
CA VAL A 93 -16.21 5.70 16.44
C VAL A 93 -14.80 5.94 15.92
N LEU A 94 -13.86 5.12 16.41
CA LEU A 94 -12.48 5.05 15.93
C LEU A 94 -12.14 3.59 15.64
N ILE A 95 -11.90 3.18 14.40
CA ILE A 95 -11.58 1.78 14.06
C ILE A 95 -10.33 1.74 13.20
N ASN A 96 -9.47 0.75 13.43
CA ASN A 96 -8.30 0.46 12.62
C ASN A 96 -8.41 -0.93 11.97
N TRP A 97 -8.01 -1.01 10.71
CA TRP A 97 -7.87 -2.26 9.96
C TRP A 97 -6.49 -2.34 9.35
N SER A 98 -5.85 -3.50 9.46
CA SER A 98 -4.62 -3.80 8.72
C SER A 98 -4.89 -3.70 7.22
N TRP A 99 -4.23 -2.74 6.57
CA TRP A 99 -4.34 -2.53 5.13
C TRP A 99 -3.32 -3.37 4.37
N GLY A 100 -2.20 -3.69 4.99
CA GLY A 100 -1.19 -4.61 4.49
C GLY A 100 0.21 -4.11 4.80
N GLU A 101 1.19 -4.88 4.40
CA GLU A 101 2.61 -4.57 4.61
C GLU A 101 3.35 -4.76 3.30
N ILE A 102 4.22 -3.81 2.99
CA ILE A 102 5.27 -4.00 2.00
C ILE A 102 6.50 -4.39 2.80
N ALA A 103 6.72 -5.70 2.90
CA ALA A 103 7.96 -6.23 3.47
C ALA A 103 9.13 -5.73 2.63
N GLY A 104 10.08 -5.03 3.27
CA GLY A 104 11.42 -4.91 2.74
C GLY A 104 11.98 -6.33 2.53
N GLY A 105 12.92 -6.49 1.60
CA GLY A 105 13.63 -7.77 1.43
C GLY A 105 14.32 -8.23 2.72
N PHE A 106 15.08 -9.32 2.66
CA PHE A 106 15.74 -9.92 3.83
C PHE A 106 16.63 -8.90 4.57
N GLY A 107 16.15 -8.37 5.71
CA GLY A 107 16.84 -7.35 6.52
C GLY A 107 16.47 -5.88 6.21
N GLY A 108 15.49 -5.64 5.34
CA GLY A 108 15.00 -4.30 5.02
C GLY A 108 13.79 -3.90 5.85
N SER A 109 13.64 -2.59 6.05
CA SER A 109 12.50 -2.01 6.76
C SER A 109 11.16 -2.41 6.12
N THR A 110 10.18 -2.78 6.93
CA THR A 110 8.82 -3.10 6.48
C THR A 110 7.97 -1.85 6.50
N LEU A 111 7.36 -1.49 5.37
CA LEU A 111 6.39 -0.38 5.33
C LEU A 111 5.00 -0.96 5.58
N GLY A 112 4.45 -0.75 6.78
CA GLY A 112 3.08 -1.14 7.09
C GLY A 112 2.08 -0.05 6.79
N PHE A 113 0.86 -0.48 6.49
CA PHE A 113 -0.27 0.37 6.17
C PHE A 113 -1.47 -0.05 7.00
N ASP A 114 -2.10 0.91 7.68
CA ASP A 114 -3.40 0.71 8.31
C ASP A 114 -4.42 1.69 7.76
N LEU A 115 -5.63 1.18 7.55
CA LEU A 115 -6.80 2.00 7.29
C LEU A 115 -7.43 2.34 8.64
N ILE A 116 -7.69 3.63 8.86
CA ILE A 116 -8.26 4.15 10.09
C ILE A 116 -9.54 4.90 9.74
N TYR A 117 -10.63 4.57 10.44
CA TYR A 117 -11.84 5.38 10.46
C TYR A 117 -11.85 6.22 11.73
N ASP A 118 -11.86 7.55 11.59
CA ASP A 118 -11.94 8.49 12.70
C ASP A 118 -13.10 9.46 12.46
N GLU A 119 -14.22 9.24 13.16
CA GLU A 119 -15.40 10.09 13.04
C GLU A 119 -15.15 11.56 13.43
N THR A 120 -14.11 11.82 14.22
CA THR A 120 -13.79 13.17 14.72
C THR A 120 -12.75 13.92 13.89
N ASP A 121 -12.18 13.26 12.87
CA ASP A 121 -11.10 13.78 12.03
C ASP A 121 -9.89 14.34 12.82
N GLN A 122 -9.71 13.90 14.08
CA GLN A 122 -8.59 14.29 14.92
C GLN A 122 -7.27 13.77 14.38
N ILE A 123 -7.27 12.59 13.74
CA ILE A 123 -6.10 11.98 13.11
C ILE A 123 -5.49 12.85 12.00
N ALA A 124 -6.29 13.68 11.33
CA ALA A 124 -5.82 14.62 10.31
C ALA A 124 -5.11 15.84 10.91
N SER A 125 -5.23 16.05 12.23
CA SER A 125 -4.66 17.18 12.95
C SER A 125 -3.34 16.79 13.62
N PRO A 126 -2.46 17.77 13.93
CA PRO A 126 -1.21 17.50 14.63
C PRO A 126 -1.40 16.74 15.96
N PRO A 127 -0.50 15.82 16.36
CA PRO A 127 -0.65 15.04 17.59
C PRO A 127 -0.84 15.87 18.88
N THR A 128 -0.31 17.10 18.88
CA THR A 128 -0.45 18.05 19.99
C THR A 128 -1.89 18.48 20.22
N THR A 129 -2.75 18.47 19.19
CA THR A 129 -4.15 18.89 19.27
C THR A 129 -5.12 17.76 19.56
N TRP A 130 -4.66 16.50 19.62
CA TRP A 130 -5.51 15.36 19.93
C TRP A 130 -6.07 15.44 21.35
N SER A 131 -7.35 15.12 21.49
CA SER A 131 -8.01 14.98 22.79
C SER A 131 -7.40 13.81 23.57
N ALA A 132 -7.48 13.87 24.91
CA ALA A 132 -7.02 12.79 25.78
C ALA A 132 -7.76 11.47 25.49
N GLU A 133 -9.05 11.57 25.16
CA GLU A 133 -9.88 10.43 24.76
C GLU A 133 -9.39 9.81 23.45
N PHE A 134 -9.15 10.62 22.42
CA PHE A 134 -8.62 10.13 21.15
C PHE A 134 -7.27 9.44 21.33
N ARG A 135 -6.36 10.03 22.12
CA ARG A 135 -5.08 9.39 22.47
C ARG A 135 -5.32 8.04 23.12
N SER A 136 -6.11 7.97 24.21
CA SER A 136 -6.37 6.71 24.90
C SER A 136 -6.92 5.60 23.98
N ARG A 137 -7.77 5.97 23.01
CA ARG A 137 -8.39 5.04 22.08
C ARG A 137 -7.47 4.63 20.93
N SER A 138 -6.57 5.51 20.48
CA SER A 138 -5.64 5.26 19.37
C SER A 138 -4.50 4.30 19.76
N PHE A 139 -4.15 4.26 21.04
CA PHE A 139 -3.12 3.36 21.58
C PHE A 139 -3.69 2.10 22.23
N ASP A 140 -5.02 1.94 22.28
CA ASP A 140 -5.63 0.75 22.86
C ASP A 140 -5.47 -0.44 21.91
N ARG A 141 -4.71 -1.45 22.38
CA ARG A 141 -4.39 -2.67 21.62
C ARG A 141 -5.40 -3.80 21.89
N GLN A 142 -6.45 -3.57 22.65
CA GLN A 142 -7.44 -4.63 22.88
C GLN A 142 -8.46 -4.69 21.74
N PRO A 143 -8.83 -5.90 21.27
CA PRO A 143 -9.97 -6.05 20.37
C PRO A 143 -11.18 -5.47 21.08
N ARG A 144 -11.76 -4.40 20.53
CA ARG A 144 -12.89 -3.72 21.19
C ARG A 144 -14.14 -4.59 21.22
N GLU A 145 -14.23 -5.58 20.33
CA GLU A 145 -15.32 -6.55 20.26
C GLU A 145 -14.80 -7.99 20.41
N PRO A 146 -15.37 -8.80 21.33
CA PRO A 146 -15.03 -10.21 21.47
C PRO A 146 -15.34 -10.98 20.18
N GLY A 147 -14.31 -11.53 19.52
CA GLY A 147 -14.46 -12.34 18.31
C GLY A 147 -14.45 -11.56 16.99
N LYS A 148 -14.39 -10.22 17.03
CA LYS A 148 -14.02 -9.41 15.85
C LYS A 148 -12.58 -8.95 16.00
N ASP A 149 -11.68 -9.70 15.37
CA ASP A 149 -10.34 -9.21 15.12
C ASP A 149 -10.42 -8.32 13.88
N TYR A 150 -10.42 -7.01 14.06
CA TYR A 150 -10.42 -6.05 12.95
C TYR A 150 -9.12 -6.10 12.13
N GLY A 151 -8.28 -7.12 12.35
CA GLY A 151 -6.92 -7.20 11.83
C GLY A 151 -6.18 -6.04 12.44
N GLN A 152 -5.97 -6.10 13.77
CA GLN A 152 -5.34 -5.01 14.50
C GLN A 152 -4.13 -4.50 13.73
N GLY A 153 -4.26 -3.27 13.25
CA GLY A 153 -3.21 -2.62 12.50
C GLY A 153 -1.90 -2.62 13.26
N SER A 154 -0.79 -2.69 12.55
CA SER A 154 0.55 -2.70 13.11
C SER A 154 0.82 -1.38 13.83
N SER A 155 0.52 -1.28 15.13
CA SER A 155 0.91 -0.21 16.08
C SER A 155 1.51 1.07 15.45
N LEU A 156 0.75 1.80 14.61
CA LEU A 156 1.31 2.92 13.82
C LEU A 156 1.65 4.15 14.67
N PHE A 157 1.22 4.15 15.92
CA PHE A 157 1.57 5.15 16.91
C PHE A 157 2.39 4.46 18.02
N PRO A 158 3.71 4.32 17.83
CA PRO A 158 4.57 3.88 18.91
C PRO A 158 4.60 4.94 20.02
N SER A 159 4.72 4.48 21.26
CA SER A 159 4.93 5.31 22.44
C SER A 159 6.35 5.86 22.57
N ASP A 160 7.23 5.56 21.62
CA ASP A 160 8.68 5.83 21.68
C ASP A 160 9.11 6.92 20.69
N GLU A 161 10.03 7.77 21.15
CA GLU A 161 10.56 8.96 20.46
C GLU A 161 11.45 8.66 19.23
N ASN A 162 11.73 7.37 18.94
CA ASN A 162 12.71 6.97 17.93
C ASN A 162 12.13 6.43 16.62
N ILE A 163 10.80 6.51 16.41
CA ILE A 163 10.16 6.01 15.19
C ILE A 163 9.60 7.18 14.38
N SER A 164 9.78 7.14 13.06
CA SER A 164 9.27 8.16 12.15
C SER A 164 7.75 8.33 12.31
N GLU A 165 7.29 9.57 12.38
CA GLU A 165 5.86 9.90 12.41
C GLU A 165 5.15 9.24 11.20
N PRO A 166 4.00 8.58 11.43
CA PRO A 166 3.27 7.94 10.35
C PRO A 166 2.80 9.00 9.34
N THR A 167 2.92 8.68 8.05
CA THR A 167 2.34 9.52 6.99
C THR A 167 0.85 9.23 6.90
N ILE A 168 0.02 10.28 6.95
CA ILE A 168 -1.44 10.16 6.95
C ILE A 168 -1.99 10.69 5.64
N GLU A 169 -2.70 9.83 4.89
CA GLU A 169 -3.35 10.17 3.63
C GLU A 169 -4.87 10.02 3.77
N SER A 170 -5.64 11.06 3.46
CA SER A 170 -7.10 10.95 3.43
C SER A 170 -7.56 10.10 2.23
N LYS A 171 -8.41 9.10 2.50
CA LYS A 171 -9.09 8.30 1.47
C LYS A 171 -10.51 8.78 1.18
N GLY A 172 -10.97 9.81 1.90
CA GLY A 172 -12.27 10.44 1.75
C GLY A 172 -13.28 10.02 2.82
N GLY A 173 -14.15 10.96 3.19
CA GLY A 173 -14.96 10.83 4.42
C GLY A 173 -14.04 10.83 5.64
N HIS A 174 -14.40 10.01 6.64
CA HIS A 174 -13.65 9.81 7.88
C HIS A 174 -12.58 8.71 7.78
N PHE A 175 -12.20 8.30 6.55
CA PHE A 175 -11.22 7.24 6.31
C PHE A 175 -9.84 7.81 5.97
N TYR A 176 -8.83 7.28 6.65
CA TYR A 176 -7.43 7.68 6.57
C TYR A 176 -6.56 6.45 6.37
N LEU A 177 -5.58 6.54 5.49
CA LEU A 177 -4.53 5.54 5.37
C LEU A 177 -3.29 6.08 6.08
N ALA A 178 -2.86 5.40 7.12
CA ALA A 178 -1.63 5.69 7.81
C ALA A 178 -0.56 4.69 7.36
N SER A 179 0.64 5.19 7.04
CA SER A 179 1.79 4.37 6.68
C SER A 179 2.99 4.67 7.57
N GLN A 180 3.71 3.62 7.97
CA GLN A 180 4.89 3.74 8.81
C GLN A 180 5.94 2.72 8.42
N LEU A 181 7.19 3.17 8.52
CA LEU A 181 8.37 2.37 8.24
C LEU A 181 8.82 1.71 9.56
N PHE A 182 8.85 0.39 9.58
CA PHE A 182 9.34 -0.43 10.69
C PHE A 182 10.76 -0.88 10.36
N GLU A 183 11.73 -0.56 11.22
CA GLU A 183 13.12 -1.04 11.14
C GLU A 183 13.30 -2.39 11.84
#